data_AF-A0A1H9TAF8-F1
#
_entry.id   AF-A0A1H9TAF8-F1
#
_cell.length_a   1.000
_cell.length_b   1.000
_cell.length_c   1.000
_cell.angle_alpha   90.00
_cell.angle_beta   90.00
_cell.angle_gamma   90.00
#
_symmetry.space_group_name_H-M   'P 1'
#
loop_
_entity.id
_entity.type
_entity.pdbx_description
1 polymer ?
#
loop_
_entity_poly.entity_id
_entity_poly.type
_entity_poly.pdbx_seq_one_letter_code
_entity_poly.pdbx_strand_id
1 'polypeptide(L)'
;MKQTGICAVSCNKVCKVKEVPACELLESLGIEAGSTFCVKQKSPWKGPVVVEMKGRRELAIDYSIASQFVVEEVDDSVLQQQKS
;
A
#
# COMPACT_ATOMS: atom_id res chain seq x y z
N MET A 1 7.94 -2.19 16.43
CA MET A 1 7.02 -1.87 15.31
C MET A 1 6.90 -3.11 14.44
N LYS A 2 5.67 -3.51 14.06
CA LYS A 2 5.40 -4.77 13.36
C LYS A 2 5.50 -4.52 11.86
N GLN A 3 6.58 -4.95 11.24
CA GLN A 3 6.78 -4.87 9.78
C GLN A 3 6.05 -6.05 9.14
N THR A 4 5.15 -5.79 8.19
CA THR A 4 4.36 -6.82 7.51
C THR A 4 4.08 -6.43 6.07
N GLY A 5 3.69 -7.41 5.24
CA GLY A 5 3.15 -7.14 3.91
C GLY A 5 1.76 -6.51 3.94
N ILE A 6 1.37 -5.86 2.85
CA ILE A 6 0.05 -5.19 2.70
C ILE A 6 -1.09 -6.18 3.01
N CYS A 7 -0.90 -7.44 2.64
CA CYS A 7 -1.84 -8.53 2.89
C CYS A 7 -2.19 -8.73 4.38
N ALA A 8 -1.33 -8.32 5.31
CA ALA A 8 -1.57 -8.45 6.75
C ALA A 8 -2.28 -7.24 7.37
N VAL A 9 -2.32 -6.10 6.68
CA VAL A 9 -2.87 -4.85 7.22
C VAL A 9 -4.39 -4.79 7.05
N SER A 10 -5.14 -4.48 8.11
CA SER A 10 -6.61 -4.36 8.04
C SER A 10 -7.07 -3.33 6.99
N CYS A 11 -8.25 -3.53 6.40
CA CYS A 11 -8.81 -2.53 5.48
C CYS A 11 -9.08 -1.19 6.21
N ASN A 12 -9.10 -0.11 5.45
CA ASN A 12 -9.19 1.28 5.89
C ASN A 12 -8.06 1.71 6.82
N LYS A 13 -6.86 1.14 6.62
CA LYS A 13 -5.64 1.57 7.30
C LYS A 13 -4.69 2.20 6.30
N VAL A 14 -4.06 3.29 6.74
CA VAL A 14 -3.00 3.97 6.01
C VAL A 14 -1.68 3.33 6.37
N CYS A 15 -0.87 3.09 5.36
CA CYS A 15 0.45 2.52 5.51
C CYS A 15 1.47 3.40 4.80
N LYS A 16 2.67 3.47 5.38
CA LYS A 16 3.87 3.97 4.73
C LYS A 16 4.70 2.80 4.23
N VAL A 17 5.05 2.82 2.95
CA VAL A 17 5.95 1.85 2.34
C VAL A 17 7.36 2.05 2.89
N LYS A 18 7.99 0.97 3.34
CA LYS A 18 9.40 0.94 3.71
C LYS A 18 10.23 0.33 2.60
N GLU A 19 9.76 -0.79 2.05
CA GLU A 19 10.42 -1.49 0.95
C GLU A 19 9.38 -1.97 -0.05
N VAL A 20 9.72 -1.82 -1.33
CA VAL A 20 8.91 -2.24 -2.48
C VAL A 20 9.53 -3.52 -3.04
N PRO A 21 8.73 -4.53 -3.43
CA PRO A 21 9.27 -5.69 -4.10
C PRO A 21 9.92 -5.32 -5.44
N ALA A 22 10.88 -6.12 -5.90
CA ALA A 22 11.55 -5.92 -7.18
C ALA A 22 10.57 -6.07 -8.36
N CYS A 23 9.94 -4.96 -8.75
CA CYS A 23 8.98 -4.88 -9.83
C CYS A 23 9.01 -3.46 -10.41
N GLU A 24 9.62 -3.31 -11.59
CA GLU A 24 9.80 -2.01 -12.28
C GLU A 24 8.47 -1.29 -12.56
N LEU A 25 7.39 -2.04 -12.68
CA LEU A 25 6.06 -1.48 -12.86
C LEU A 25 5.59 -0.68 -11.64
N LEU A 26 5.97 -1.07 -10.43
CA LEU A 26 5.54 -0.37 -9.20
C LEU A 26 6.08 1.05 -9.15
N GLU A 27 7.35 1.25 -9.49
CA GLU A 27 7.97 2.57 -9.59
C GLU A 27 7.29 3.42 -10.68
N SER A 28 7.02 2.82 -11.84
CA SER A 28 6.29 3.47 -12.94
C SER A 28 4.86 3.87 -12.56
N LEU A 29 4.26 3.18 -11.59
CA LEU A 29 2.93 3.49 -11.04
C LEU A 29 3.00 4.50 -9.88
N GLY A 30 4.20 4.96 -9.48
CA GLY A 30 4.42 5.90 -8.39
C GLY A 30 4.42 5.26 -7.00
N ILE A 31 4.69 3.96 -6.92
CA ILE A 31 4.86 3.21 -5.67
C ILE A 31 6.36 3.06 -5.42
N GLU A 32 6.86 3.80 -4.44
CA GLU A 32 8.26 3.79 -4.03
C GLU A 32 8.37 3.73 -2.49
N ALA A 33 9.58 3.48 -2.00
CA ALA A 33 9.84 3.57 -0.57
C ALA A 33 9.52 4.98 -0.06
N GLY A 34 8.71 5.07 1.00
CA GLY A 34 8.24 6.33 1.56
C GLY A 34 6.86 6.77 1.07
N SER A 35 6.33 6.19 -0.01
CA SER A 35 4.95 6.44 -0.44
C SER A 35 3.95 6.00 0.63
N THR A 36 2.78 6.62 0.63
CA THR A 36 1.66 6.24 1.49
C THR A 36 0.46 5.80 0.67
N PHE A 37 -0.25 4.79 1.16
CA PHE A 37 -1.51 4.34 0.60
C PHE A 37 -2.47 3.87 1.68
N CYS A 38 -3.75 3.83 1.35
CA CYS A 38 -4.80 3.25 2.17
C CYS A 38 -5.20 1.88 1.62
N VAL A 39 -5.27 0.85 2.46
CA VAL A 39 -5.77 -0.47 2.05
C VAL A 39 -7.30 -0.42 1.97
N LYS A 40 -7.88 -0.39 0.78
CA LYS A 40 -9.33 -0.24 0.59
C LYS A 40 -10.07 -1.57 0.70
N GLN A 41 -9.58 -2.57 -0.03
CA GLN A 41 -10.26 -3.84 -0.19
C GLN A 41 -9.25 -4.97 -0.33
N LYS A 42 -9.64 -6.15 0.13
CA LYS A 42 -8.94 -7.42 -0.14
C LYS A 42 -9.93 -8.39 -0.73
N SER A 43 -9.59 -8.95 -1.88
CA SER A 43 -10.39 -10.03 -2.46
C SER A 43 -10.22 -11.31 -1.63
N PRO A 44 -11.27 -12.16 -1.51
CA PRO A 44 -11.17 -13.46 -0.85
C PRO A 44 -10.12 -14.37 -1.50
N TRP A 45 -9.76 -15.46 -0.80
CA TRP A 45 -8.91 -16.54 -1.31
C TRP A 45 -7.56 -16.09 -1.88
N LYS A 46 -6.87 -15.17 -1.19
CA LYS A 46 -5.59 -14.59 -1.66
C LYS A 46 -5.73 -13.92 -3.03
N GLY A 47 -6.86 -13.30 -3.30
CA GLY A 47 -7.02 -12.43 -4.46
C GLY A 47 -6.34 -11.07 -4.27
N PRO A 48 -6.48 -10.17 -5.26
CA PRO A 48 -5.81 -8.88 -5.25
C PRO A 48 -6.15 -8.02 -4.02
N VAL A 49 -5.21 -7.17 -3.66
CA VAL A 49 -5.39 -6.11 -2.66
C VAL A 49 -5.52 -4.79 -3.38
N VAL A 50 -6.63 -4.08 -3.13
CA VAL A 50 -6.87 -2.74 -3.67
C VAL A 50 -6.33 -1.71 -2.69
N VAL A 51 -5.42 -0.87 -3.17
CA VAL A 51 -4.87 0.26 -2.42
C VAL A 51 -5.29 1.58 -3.07
N GLU A 52 -5.58 2.58 -2.25
CA GLU A 52 -5.83 3.95 -2.69
C GLU A 52 -4.60 4.80 -2.41
N MET A 53 -4.11 5.45 -3.48
CA MET A 53 -2.95 6.34 -3.47
C MET A 53 -3.41 7.81 -3.58
N LYS A 54 -2.44 8.73 -3.60
CA LYS A 54 -2.68 10.16 -3.80
C LYS A 54 -3.59 10.43 -5.01
N GLY A 55 -4.51 11.38 -4.85
CA GLY A 55 -5.42 11.78 -5.91
C GLY A 55 -6.59 10.82 -6.14
N ARG A 56 -6.93 9.96 -5.15
CA ARG A 56 -7.99 8.93 -5.24
C ARG A 56 -7.72 7.89 -6.34
N ARG A 57 -6.46 7.71 -6.72
CA ARG A 57 -6.06 6.66 -7.65
C ARG A 57 -6.10 5.33 -6.92
N GLU A 58 -6.87 4.39 -7.43
CA GLU A 58 -6.89 3.03 -6.91
C GLU A 58 -6.03 2.10 -7.78
N LEU A 59 -5.31 1.19 -7.13
CA LEU A 59 -4.53 0.15 -7.76
C LEU A 59 -4.85 -1.20 -7.15
N ALA A 60 -5.20 -2.17 -7.98
CA ALA A 60 -5.27 -3.57 -7.58
C ALA A 60 -3.87 -4.20 -7.74
N ILE A 61 -3.32 -4.69 -6.63
CA ILE A 61 -2.03 -5.37 -6.59
C ILE A 61 -2.31 -6.85 -6.34
N ASP A 62 -1.78 -7.72 -7.21
CA ASP A 62 -1.89 -9.17 -7.00
C ASP A 62 -1.33 -9.58 -5.62
N TYR A 63 -1.94 -10.59 -4.99
CA TYR A 63 -1.56 -11.02 -3.65
C TYR A 63 -0.08 -11.41 -3.53
N SER A 64 0.48 -12.06 -4.55
CA SER A 64 1.88 -12.49 -4.55
C SER A 64 2.82 -11.29 -4.45
N ILE A 65 2.51 -10.19 -5.13
CA ILE A 65 3.27 -8.94 -5.08
C ILE A 65 2.97 -8.20 -3.77
N ALA A 66 1.69 -8.06 -3.39
CA ALA A 66 1.26 -7.37 -2.17
C ALA A 66 1.85 -7.98 -0.88
N SER A 67 2.11 -9.29 -0.87
CA SER A 67 2.71 -10.00 0.26
C SER A 67 4.20 -9.71 0.48
N GLN A 68 4.90 -9.20 -0.54
CA GLN A 68 6.34 -8.94 -0.51
C GLN A 68 6.69 -7.52 -0.09
N PHE A 69 5.71 -6.62 -0.02
CA PHE A 69 5.93 -5.29 0.51
C PHE A 69 6.37 -5.34 1.98
N VAL A 70 7.15 -4.34 2.39
CA VAL A 70 7.36 -4.05 3.81
C VAL A 70 6.69 -2.71 4.10
N VAL A 71 5.67 -2.73 4.95
CA VAL A 71 4.93 -1.51 5.30
C VAL A 71 4.87 -1.28 6.81
N GLU A 72 4.63 -0.04 7.17
CA GLU A 72 4.32 0.41 8.53
C GLU A 72 2.95 1.05 8.55
N GLU A 73 2.06 0.62 9.44
CA GLU A 73 0.79 1.33 9.70
C GLU A 73 1.07 2.70 10.31
N VAL A 74 0.43 3.73 9.77
CA VAL A 74 0.55 5.12 10.23
C VAL A 74 -0.84 5.71 10.46
N ASP A 75 -0.92 6.76 11.27
CA ASP A 75 -2.19 7.46 11.49
C ASP A 75 -2.73 8.10 10.20
N ASP A 76 -4.06 8.10 10.07
CA ASP A 76 -4.79 8.61 8.90
C ASP A 76 -4.52 10.10 8.60
N SER A 77 -3.97 10.84 9.58
CA SER A 77 -3.59 12.25 9.43
C SER A 77 -2.46 12.48 8.41
N VAL A 78 -1.71 11.43 8.04
CA VAL A 78 -0.56 11.52 7.12
C VAL A 78 -0.99 11.66 5.66
N LEU A 79 -2.18 11.18 5.26
CA LEU A 79 -2.68 11.37 3.89
C LEU A 79 -3.02 12.84 3.57
N GLN A 80 -3.14 13.70 4.59
CA GLN A 80 -3.50 15.12 4.42
C GLN A 80 -2.30 16.07 4.31
N GLN A 81 -1.07 15.62 4.60
CA GLN A 81 0.11 16.51 4.68
C GLN A 81 0.85 16.76 3.35
N GLN A 82 0.32 16.31 2.21
CA GLN A 82 0.90 16.63 0.89
C GLN A 82 -0.05 17.42 -0.01
N LYS A 83 -0.81 18.34 0.61
CA LYS A 83 -1.41 19.51 -0.04
C LYS A 83 -0.52 20.73 0.23
N SER A 84 0.56 20.88 -0.53
CA SER A 84 1.22 22.16 -0.75
C SER A 84 1.54 22.26 -2.23
#